data_AF-A0A5C3R0D2-F1
#
_entry.id   AF-A0A5C3R0D2-F1
#
_cell.length_a   1.000
_cell.length_b   1.000
_cell.length_c   1.000
_cell.angle_alpha   90.00
_cell.angle_beta   90.00
_cell.angle_gamma   90.00
#
_symmetry.space_group_name_H-M   'P 1'
#
loop_
_entity.id
_entity.type
_entity.pdbx_description
1 polymer ?
#
loop_
_entity_poly.entity_id
_entity_poly.type
_entity_poly.pdbx_seq_one_letter_code
_entity_poly.pdbx_strand_id
1 'polypeptide(L)'
;MQASTSSHPAMFAPNGGGPLRSPTMKRKQSDHAPANLPQKRRRDPEDDYDGEGGAGSKHWSDEEKSKLFTWLMGPGNDDHWNNLRATKNSCLRDCAQEVFAGKKTYQALKGCYERNCHLWRQLDVFQEFNTLNGYGSIQAQPEKDRLREHERRIQAAHKAGVEIGNLNARVVDHWFMTGWFQLFASRHERGVLRPSDSHQLTAAPNGSGTQDVEPEDPGMEDEPPVEYHEPPMNTLTMHTLPHSLMQSYVGPSTLTSRESVTPTVTTATSGIPPVPSTPSTSHLQDQSSVTVNVTNTVLQQYMEFLRTQTQYSRMKLEYLRRREEREERDRMERRELERQRLDREAQNEFEYKKTVALSKEKADRAIQVLGNVAVDATIKQYASDYLKKMFASD
;
A
#
# COMPACT_ATOMS: atom_id res chain seq x y z
N MET A 1 -11.81 3.62 62.12
CA MET A 1 -10.46 3.91 62.64
C MET A 1 -9.51 3.97 61.46
N GLN A 2 -8.87 5.13 61.23
CA GLN A 2 -7.56 5.41 60.57
C GLN A 2 -7.31 4.83 59.16
N ALA A 3 -6.71 5.49 58.16
CA ALA A 3 -6.17 6.83 57.89
C ALA A 3 -5.96 6.87 56.34
N SER A 4 -6.45 7.84 55.57
CA SER A 4 -5.77 9.09 55.16
C SER A 4 -4.29 8.95 54.75
N THR A 5 -3.99 9.07 53.45
CA THR A 5 -2.86 9.89 52.95
C THR A 5 -3.13 10.41 51.53
N SER A 6 -2.93 11.72 51.41
CA SER A 6 -3.02 12.57 50.23
C SER A 6 -1.62 12.92 49.71
N SER A 7 -1.40 13.01 48.40
CA SER A 7 -0.27 13.78 47.84
C SER A 7 -0.39 14.07 46.33
N HIS A 8 -0.86 15.27 46.02
CA HIS A 8 -0.43 16.13 44.89
C HIS A 8 0.08 17.44 45.54
N PRO A 9 0.79 18.40 44.86
CA PRO A 9 0.98 18.59 43.42
C PRO A 9 2.42 19.02 43.00
N ALA A 10 2.69 19.16 41.70
CA ALA A 10 3.74 20.07 41.22
C ALA A 10 3.32 20.68 39.87
N MET A 11 2.94 21.95 39.93
CA MET A 11 2.72 22.82 38.78
C MET A 11 4.06 23.37 38.27
N PHE A 12 4.29 23.35 36.96
CA PHE A 12 5.27 24.21 36.30
C PHE A 12 4.77 24.64 34.92
N ALA A 13 4.38 25.91 34.85
CA ALA A 13 4.36 26.77 33.68
C ALA A 13 4.54 28.21 34.20
N PRO A 14 4.85 29.24 33.40
CA PRO A 14 5.31 29.28 32.01
C PRO A 14 6.63 30.06 31.88
N ASN A 15 7.31 30.03 30.73
CA ASN A 15 8.27 31.09 30.41
C ASN A 15 8.04 31.60 28.99
N GLY A 16 7.60 32.85 28.92
CA GLY A 16 7.43 33.63 27.70
C GLY A 16 8.74 34.29 27.29
N GLY A 17 8.87 34.57 26.00
CA GLY A 17 10.01 35.31 25.46
C GLY A 17 10.01 35.38 23.94
N GLY A 18 9.13 36.18 23.34
CA GLY A 18 9.50 36.93 22.14
C GLY A 18 10.50 38.04 22.52
N PRO A 19 11.25 38.67 21.59
CA PRO A 19 10.65 39.34 20.43
C PRO A 19 11.51 39.44 19.13
N LEU A 20 10.82 39.82 18.03
CA LEU A 20 11.26 40.72 16.93
C LEU A 20 12.56 40.42 16.15
N ARG A 21 12.45 40.23 14.81
CA ARG A 21 12.87 41.20 13.76
C ARG A 21 12.84 40.62 12.32
N SER A 22 12.11 41.35 11.49
CA SER A 22 11.90 41.47 10.03
C SER A 22 13.18 41.41 9.12
N PRO A 23 13.14 41.79 7.81
CA PRO A 23 12.49 41.15 6.64
C PRO A 23 13.41 41.09 5.38
N THR A 24 12.90 40.56 4.26
CA THR A 24 13.25 40.88 2.84
C THR A 24 14.72 40.92 2.38
N MET A 25 15.08 40.12 1.36
CA MET A 25 15.86 40.65 0.23
C MET A 25 15.52 39.96 -1.10
N LYS A 26 15.14 40.84 -2.02
CA LYS A 26 14.76 40.67 -3.42
C LYS A 26 16.06 40.79 -4.25
N ARG A 27 16.41 39.78 -5.06
CA ARG A 27 17.50 39.87 -6.06
C ARG A 27 16.98 39.26 -7.37
N LYS A 28 16.40 40.09 -8.24
CA LYS A 28 17.02 40.81 -9.37
C LYS A 28 17.59 39.87 -10.45
N GLN A 29 16.71 39.55 -11.41
CA GLN A 29 16.83 39.83 -12.84
C GLN A 29 18.23 39.72 -13.48
N SER A 30 18.37 38.81 -14.46
CA SER A 30 19.18 39.06 -15.66
C SER A 30 18.62 38.26 -16.83
N ASP A 31 18.04 39.04 -17.75
CA ASP A 31 17.60 38.68 -19.09
C ASP A 31 18.80 38.44 -20.03
N HIS A 32 18.54 37.64 -21.07
CA HIS A 32 19.14 37.70 -22.41
C HIS A 32 20.57 37.19 -22.67
N ALA A 33 20.66 36.03 -23.34
CA ALA A 33 21.49 35.86 -24.53
C ALA A 33 20.96 34.72 -25.44
N PRO A 34 20.82 34.93 -26.77
CA PRO A 34 20.36 33.92 -27.72
C PRO A 34 21.55 33.25 -28.45
N ALA A 35 21.48 31.94 -28.72
CA ALA A 35 22.37 31.30 -29.68
C ALA A 35 21.78 29.99 -30.26
N ASN A 36 21.35 30.11 -31.51
CA ASN A 36 21.49 29.15 -32.62
C ASN A 36 21.97 27.72 -32.31
N LEU A 37 21.13 26.73 -32.61
CA LEU A 37 21.56 25.41 -33.08
C LEU A 37 20.65 24.94 -34.22
N PRO A 38 21.17 24.77 -35.45
CA PRO A 38 20.46 24.11 -36.53
C PRO A 38 20.78 22.61 -36.50
N GLN A 39 19.77 21.74 -36.56
CA GLN A 39 19.84 20.46 -37.29
C GLN A 39 18.50 19.71 -37.23
N LYS A 40 17.62 20.11 -38.14
CA LYS A 40 16.45 19.36 -38.56
C LYS A 40 16.94 18.23 -39.48
N ARG A 41 17.35 17.09 -38.91
CA ARG A 41 17.50 15.86 -39.70
C ARG A 41 16.09 15.34 -39.99
N ARG A 42 15.65 15.69 -41.20
CA ARG A 42 14.56 15.10 -41.98
C ARG A 42 14.69 13.57 -41.87
N ARG A 43 13.74 12.94 -41.16
CA ARG A 43 13.58 11.50 -41.07
C ARG A 43 12.43 11.16 -42.01
N ASP A 44 12.74 10.38 -43.04
CA ASP A 44 11.77 9.89 -44.03
C ASP A 44 10.66 9.07 -43.33
N PRO A 45 9.40 9.19 -43.78
CA PRO A 45 8.28 8.41 -43.28
C PRO A 45 7.86 7.35 -44.32
N GLU A 46 8.70 6.37 -44.62
CA GLU A 46 8.28 5.20 -45.40
C GLU A 46 9.00 3.97 -44.86
N ASP A 47 8.40 3.35 -43.85
CA ASP A 47 8.53 1.93 -43.49
C ASP A 47 7.67 1.69 -42.24
N ASP A 48 6.35 1.96 -42.35
CA ASP A 48 5.36 1.50 -41.37
C ASP A 48 4.94 0.08 -41.78
N TYR A 49 5.88 -0.84 -41.59
CA TYR A 49 5.69 -2.26 -41.86
C TYR A 49 4.84 -2.83 -40.70
N ASP A 50 3.65 -3.33 -41.03
CA ASP A 50 2.72 -4.09 -40.19
C ASP A 50 3.41 -5.34 -39.60
N GLY A 51 4.20 -5.11 -38.55
CA GLY A 51 4.81 -6.15 -37.73
C GLY A 51 3.78 -6.77 -36.80
N GLU A 52 2.87 -7.56 -37.37
CA GLU A 52 1.96 -8.48 -36.67
C GLU A 52 2.78 -9.58 -35.98
N GLY A 53 3.43 -9.25 -34.86
CA GLY A 53 4.23 -10.26 -34.15
C GLY A 53 5.12 -9.73 -33.04
N GLY A 54 4.62 -9.79 -31.80
CA GLY A 54 5.47 -10.26 -30.71
C GLY A 54 6.12 -9.23 -29.78
N ALA A 55 5.87 -7.93 -29.92
CA ALA A 55 6.23 -6.95 -28.91
C ALA A 55 5.00 -6.16 -28.49
N GLY A 56 4.20 -6.74 -27.58
CA GLY A 56 3.04 -6.06 -27.01
C GLY A 56 3.46 -4.66 -26.58
N SER A 57 2.81 -3.63 -27.16
CA SER A 57 3.05 -2.23 -26.82
C SER A 57 3.29 -2.11 -25.32
N LYS A 58 4.47 -1.60 -24.94
CA LYS A 58 4.86 -1.39 -23.53
C LYS A 58 3.85 -0.52 -22.78
N HIS A 59 3.02 0.21 -23.52
CA HIS A 59 1.98 1.09 -23.02
C HIS A 59 0.60 0.46 -23.24
N TRP A 60 -0.22 0.49 -22.20
CA TRP A 60 -1.62 0.11 -22.25
C TRP A 60 -2.41 1.16 -23.04
N SER A 61 -3.02 0.77 -24.17
CA SER A 61 -3.96 1.65 -24.86
C SER A 61 -5.27 1.77 -24.08
N ASP A 62 -6.05 2.80 -24.38
CA ASP A 62 -7.33 3.00 -23.71
C ASP A 62 -8.39 1.97 -24.15
N GLU A 63 -8.31 1.46 -25.38
CA GLU A 63 -9.12 0.31 -25.80
C GLU A 63 -8.75 -0.96 -25.04
N GLU A 64 -7.45 -1.22 -24.82
CA GLU A 64 -7.01 -2.39 -24.03
C GLU A 64 -7.51 -2.30 -22.58
N LYS A 65 -7.41 -1.11 -21.95
CA LYS A 65 -7.93 -0.89 -20.60
C LYS A 65 -9.45 -1.04 -20.56
N SER A 66 -10.17 -0.46 -21.53
CA SER A 66 -11.62 -0.56 -21.60
C SER A 66 -12.08 -2.02 -21.75
N LYS A 67 -11.39 -2.81 -22.60
CA LYS A 67 -11.66 -4.25 -22.71
C LYS A 67 -11.43 -4.98 -21.38
N LEU A 68 -10.31 -4.70 -20.70
CA LEU A 68 -10.01 -5.28 -19.39
C LEU A 68 -11.09 -4.93 -18.35
N PHE A 69 -11.42 -3.65 -18.20
CA PHE A 69 -12.36 -3.19 -17.18
C PHE A 69 -13.79 -3.68 -17.45
N THR A 70 -14.25 -3.63 -18.71
CA THR A 70 -15.58 -4.12 -19.09
C THR A 70 -15.68 -5.64 -18.94
N TRP A 71 -14.64 -6.41 -19.25
CA TRP A 71 -14.66 -7.86 -19.00
C TRP A 71 -14.72 -8.19 -17.51
N LEU A 72 -13.95 -7.46 -16.68
CA LEU A 72 -13.90 -7.69 -15.22
C LEU A 72 -15.15 -7.23 -14.46
N MET A 73 -15.75 -6.12 -14.90
CA MET A 73 -16.72 -5.37 -14.10
C MET A 73 -17.91 -4.83 -14.91
N GLY A 74 -17.98 -5.15 -16.20
CA GLY A 74 -19.07 -4.73 -17.07
C GLY A 74 -20.44 -5.24 -16.59
N PRO A 75 -21.54 -4.60 -17.02
CA PRO A 75 -22.89 -5.09 -16.75
C PRO A 75 -23.03 -6.56 -17.20
N GLY A 76 -23.60 -7.42 -16.35
CA GLY A 76 -23.77 -8.86 -16.64
C GLY A 76 -22.55 -9.74 -16.33
N ASN A 77 -21.38 -9.17 -16.05
CA ASN A 77 -20.16 -9.92 -15.73
C ASN A 77 -19.96 -10.09 -14.20
N ASP A 78 -21.03 -10.41 -13.48
CA ASP A 78 -21.00 -10.52 -12.02
C ASP A 78 -20.10 -11.66 -11.55
N ASP A 79 -20.06 -12.76 -12.30
CA ASP A 79 -19.19 -13.91 -12.02
C ASP A 79 -17.71 -13.55 -12.14
N HIS A 80 -17.32 -12.80 -13.17
CA HIS A 80 -15.94 -12.33 -13.33
C HIS A 80 -15.54 -11.41 -12.17
N TRP A 81 -16.44 -10.53 -11.74
CA TRP A 81 -16.21 -9.65 -10.58
C TRP A 81 -16.05 -10.44 -9.28
N ASN A 82 -16.89 -11.45 -9.06
CA ASN A 82 -16.80 -12.32 -7.89
C ASN A 82 -15.50 -13.14 -7.90
N ASN A 83 -15.13 -13.71 -9.05
CA ASN A 83 -13.88 -14.43 -9.23
C ASN A 83 -12.66 -13.52 -9.06
N LEU A 84 -12.73 -12.26 -9.49
CA LEU A 84 -11.65 -11.29 -9.28
C LEU A 84 -11.39 -11.04 -7.78
N ARG A 85 -12.44 -11.05 -6.96
CA ARG A 85 -12.35 -10.88 -5.50
C ARG A 85 -11.90 -12.16 -4.78
N ALA A 86 -12.42 -13.32 -5.18
CA ALA A 86 -12.14 -14.60 -4.53
C ALA A 86 -10.81 -15.22 -5.00
N THR A 87 -10.60 -15.32 -6.31
CA THR A 87 -9.50 -16.05 -6.96
C THR A 87 -8.82 -15.18 -8.02
N LYS A 88 -8.43 -13.95 -7.65
CA LYS A 88 -7.85 -12.91 -8.53
C LYS A 88 -6.89 -13.43 -9.60
N ASN A 89 -5.92 -14.26 -9.23
CA ASN A 89 -4.91 -14.75 -10.16
C ASN A 89 -5.46 -15.70 -11.23
N SER A 90 -6.48 -16.50 -10.90
CA SER A 90 -7.15 -17.39 -11.88
C SER A 90 -7.97 -16.56 -12.85
N CYS A 91 -8.84 -15.69 -12.32
CA CYS A 91 -9.67 -14.78 -13.13
C CYS A 91 -8.86 -13.96 -14.13
N LEU A 92 -7.70 -13.43 -13.73
CA LEU A 92 -6.83 -12.66 -14.64
C LEU A 92 -6.09 -13.52 -15.68
N ARG A 93 -5.91 -14.83 -15.44
CA ARG A 93 -5.40 -15.75 -16.47
C ARG A 93 -6.48 -16.02 -17.52
N ASP A 94 -7.72 -16.20 -17.08
CA ASP A 94 -8.86 -16.42 -17.98
C ASP A 94 -9.07 -15.17 -18.85
N CYS A 95 -9.06 -13.97 -18.25
CA CYS A 95 -9.11 -12.70 -18.97
C CYS A 95 -8.00 -12.55 -20.02
N ALA A 96 -6.76 -12.90 -19.65
CA ALA A 96 -5.62 -12.81 -20.56
C ALA A 96 -5.81 -13.69 -21.81
N GLN A 97 -6.42 -14.87 -21.64
CA GLN A 97 -6.70 -15.77 -22.76
C GLN A 97 -7.89 -15.28 -23.58
N GLU A 98 -9.03 -14.98 -22.95
CA GLU A 98 -10.27 -14.65 -23.65
C GLU A 98 -10.22 -13.29 -24.35
N VAL A 99 -9.69 -12.26 -23.69
CA VAL A 99 -9.77 -10.87 -24.16
C VAL A 99 -8.55 -10.50 -24.99
N PHE A 100 -7.38 -11.04 -24.64
CA PHE A 100 -6.10 -10.66 -25.23
C PHE A 100 -5.42 -11.79 -25.99
N ALA A 101 -6.02 -12.98 -26.11
CA ALA A 101 -5.44 -14.14 -26.79
C ALA A 101 -3.99 -14.43 -26.31
N GLY A 102 -3.72 -14.24 -25.02
CA GLY A 102 -2.40 -14.40 -24.42
C GLY A 102 -1.38 -13.30 -24.72
N LYS A 103 -1.71 -12.28 -25.54
CA LYS A 103 -0.82 -11.16 -25.89
C LYS A 103 -0.40 -10.31 -24.68
N LYS A 104 -1.23 -10.26 -23.64
CA LYS A 104 -0.94 -9.61 -22.36
C LYS A 104 -0.92 -10.67 -21.27
N THR A 105 0.15 -10.73 -20.49
CA THR A 105 0.26 -11.71 -19.38
C THR A 105 -0.66 -11.33 -18.22
N TYR A 106 -1.14 -12.32 -17.46
CA TYR A 106 -1.98 -12.07 -16.28
C TYR A 106 -1.30 -11.13 -15.26
N GLN A 107 0.05 -11.14 -15.18
CA GLN A 107 0.82 -10.22 -14.34
C GLN A 107 0.73 -8.77 -14.84
N ALA A 108 0.78 -8.55 -16.16
CA ALA A 108 0.59 -7.23 -16.75
C ALA A 108 -0.83 -6.73 -16.50
N LEU A 109 -1.85 -7.60 -16.64
CA LEU A 109 -3.24 -7.28 -16.33
C LEU A 109 -3.40 -6.91 -14.85
N LYS A 110 -2.82 -7.70 -13.94
CA LYS A 110 -2.83 -7.42 -12.50
C LYS A 110 -2.24 -6.05 -12.18
N GLY A 111 -1.04 -5.76 -12.67
CA GLY A 111 -0.38 -4.48 -12.44
C GLY A 111 -1.09 -3.30 -13.12
N CYS A 112 -1.83 -3.53 -14.21
CA CYS A 112 -2.69 -2.51 -14.82
C CYS A 112 -3.91 -2.24 -13.95
N TYR A 113 -4.64 -3.28 -13.57
CA TYR A 113 -5.84 -3.19 -12.75
C TYR A 113 -5.55 -2.54 -11.39
N GLU A 114 -4.51 -2.97 -10.68
CA GLU A 114 -4.20 -2.47 -9.34
C GLU A 114 -3.81 -0.98 -9.34
N ARG A 115 -3.04 -0.53 -10.33
CA ARG A 115 -2.73 0.90 -10.50
C ARG A 115 -3.96 1.73 -10.80
N ASN A 116 -4.85 1.25 -11.68
CA ASN A 116 -6.08 1.96 -12.02
C ASN A 116 -7.11 1.92 -10.88
N CYS A 117 -7.15 0.84 -10.09
CA CYS A 117 -7.98 0.75 -8.89
C CYS A 117 -7.52 1.77 -7.83
N HIS A 118 -6.20 1.95 -7.64
CA HIS A 118 -5.70 3.00 -6.75
C HIS A 118 -6.04 4.41 -7.26
N LEU A 119 -5.90 4.66 -8.56
CA LEU A 119 -6.30 5.92 -9.19
C LEU A 119 -7.80 6.19 -9.05
N TRP A 120 -8.64 5.16 -9.22
CA TRP A 120 -10.08 5.27 -8.99
C TRP A 120 -10.39 5.69 -7.54
N ARG A 121 -9.72 5.13 -6.52
CA ARG A 121 -9.94 5.57 -5.13
C ARG A 121 -9.61 7.05 -4.91
N GLN A 122 -8.56 7.56 -5.56
CA GLN A 122 -8.25 9.00 -5.52
C GLN A 122 -9.33 9.84 -6.19
N LEU A 123 -9.87 9.36 -7.31
CA LEU A 123 -11.00 9.98 -8.00
C LEU A 123 -12.29 9.93 -7.18
N ASP A 124 -12.51 8.86 -6.42
CA ASP A 124 -13.69 8.66 -5.58
C ASP A 124 -13.71 9.68 -4.43
N VAL A 125 -12.60 9.80 -3.70
CA VAL A 125 -12.42 10.84 -2.66
C VAL A 125 -12.55 12.24 -3.25
N PHE A 126 -11.98 12.47 -4.45
CA PHE A 126 -12.13 13.75 -5.15
C PHE A 126 -13.59 14.05 -5.53
N GLN A 127 -14.34 13.03 -5.96
CA GLN A 127 -15.75 13.14 -6.33
C GLN A 127 -16.64 13.39 -5.10
N GLU A 128 -16.36 12.73 -3.97
CA GLU A 128 -17.02 12.98 -2.69
C GLU A 128 -16.81 14.43 -2.23
N PHE A 129 -15.56 14.92 -2.25
CA PHE A 129 -15.26 16.32 -1.95
C PHE A 129 -16.05 17.27 -2.86
N ASN A 130 -16.15 16.96 -4.16
CA ASN A 130 -16.90 17.82 -5.07
C ASN A 130 -18.40 17.84 -4.78
N THR A 131 -18.95 16.69 -4.41
CA THR A 131 -20.37 16.53 -4.05
C THR A 131 -20.70 17.31 -2.78
N LEU A 132 -19.86 17.21 -1.75
CA LEU A 132 -20.02 17.93 -0.48
C LEU A 132 -19.95 19.46 -0.63
N ASN A 133 -19.13 19.95 -1.56
CA ASN A 133 -18.99 21.39 -1.82
C ASN A 133 -20.03 21.93 -2.81
N GLY A 134 -21.02 21.11 -3.22
CA GLY A 134 -22.07 21.52 -4.14
C GLY A 134 -21.55 21.88 -5.54
N TYR A 135 -20.39 21.34 -5.94
CA TYR A 135 -19.88 21.57 -7.28
C TYR A 135 -20.73 20.77 -8.29
N GLY A 136 -21.54 21.47 -9.08
CA GLY A 136 -22.37 20.86 -10.11
C GLY A 136 -21.58 20.11 -11.19
N SER A 137 -22.32 19.35 -12.00
CA SER A 137 -21.78 18.62 -13.15
C SER A 137 -21.21 19.58 -14.19
N ILE A 138 -20.01 19.30 -14.67
CA ILE A 138 -19.27 20.09 -15.68
C ILE A 138 -19.13 19.35 -17.01
N GLN A 139 -19.76 18.17 -17.13
CA GLN A 139 -19.60 17.30 -18.30
C GLN A 139 -20.12 17.93 -19.59
N ALA A 140 -21.12 18.83 -19.50
CA ALA A 140 -21.67 19.54 -20.65
C ALA A 140 -20.79 20.73 -21.13
N GLN A 141 -19.71 21.06 -20.42
CA GLN A 141 -18.85 22.19 -20.79
C GLN A 141 -17.84 21.80 -21.88
N PRO A 142 -17.36 22.78 -22.69
CA PRO A 142 -16.26 22.56 -23.62
C PRO A 142 -15.02 22.01 -22.89
N GLU A 143 -14.25 21.15 -23.55
CA GLU A 143 -13.08 20.45 -22.96
C GLU A 143 -12.12 21.41 -22.25
N LYS A 144 -11.82 22.56 -22.87
CA LYS A 144 -10.92 23.56 -22.29
C LYS A 144 -11.41 24.11 -20.96
N ASP A 145 -12.71 24.35 -20.82
CA ASP A 145 -13.31 24.90 -19.61
C ASP A 145 -13.48 23.82 -18.55
N ARG A 146 -13.84 22.60 -18.97
CA ARG A 146 -13.91 21.41 -18.11
C ARG A 146 -12.56 21.08 -17.47
N LEU A 147 -11.47 21.12 -18.25
CA LEU A 147 -10.10 20.93 -17.74
C LEU A 147 -9.68 22.02 -16.75
N ARG A 148 -10.00 23.29 -17.04
CA ARG A 148 -9.71 24.42 -16.13
C ARG A 148 -10.47 24.27 -14.80
N GLU A 149 -11.71 23.83 -14.88
CA GLU A 149 -12.56 23.64 -13.71
C GLU A 149 -12.13 22.41 -12.89
N HIS A 150 -11.73 21.31 -13.53
CA HIS A 150 -11.09 20.18 -12.85
C HIS A 150 -9.82 20.60 -12.10
N GLU A 151 -8.94 21.37 -12.74
CA GLU A 151 -7.72 21.89 -12.12
C GLU A 151 -8.04 22.78 -10.91
N ARG A 152 -9.02 23.69 -11.04
CA ARG A 152 -9.48 24.55 -9.93
C ARG A 152 -9.99 23.71 -8.75
N ARG A 153 -10.78 22.67 -9.01
CA ARG A 153 -11.33 21.77 -7.97
C ARG A 153 -10.23 20.94 -7.29
N ILE A 154 -9.25 20.43 -8.04
CA ILE A 154 -8.10 19.70 -7.49
C ILE A 154 -7.31 20.59 -6.52
N GLN A 155 -7.02 21.83 -6.91
CA GLN A 155 -6.34 22.80 -6.04
C GLN A 155 -7.17 23.14 -4.79
N ALA A 156 -8.49 23.24 -4.92
CA ALA A 156 -9.39 23.45 -3.78
C ALA A 156 -9.37 22.26 -2.81
N ALA A 157 -9.36 21.03 -3.32
CA ALA A 157 -9.27 19.81 -2.51
C ALA A 157 -7.94 19.74 -1.74
N HIS A 158 -6.81 20.03 -2.40
CA HIS A 158 -5.50 20.13 -1.74
C HIS A 158 -5.48 21.20 -0.66
N LYS A 159 -6.07 22.38 -0.92
CA LYS A 159 -6.17 23.47 0.07
C LYS A 159 -7.03 23.09 1.27
N ALA A 160 -8.03 22.24 1.08
CA ALA A 160 -8.87 21.69 2.14
C ALA A 160 -8.23 20.52 2.90
N GLY A 161 -7.00 20.10 2.52
CA GLY A 161 -6.31 18.98 3.17
C GLY A 161 -6.82 17.60 2.75
N VAL A 162 -7.56 17.49 1.64
CA VAL A 162 -8.06 16.20 1.13
C VAL A 162 -6.93 15.47 0.40
N GLU A 163 -6.67 14.22 0.80
CA GLU A 163 -5.60 13.39 0.26
C GLU A 163 -5.97 12.74 -1.09
N ILE A 164 -6.00 13.53 -2.16
CA ILE A 164 -6.29 13.06 -3.53
C ILE A 164 -5.03 12.64 -4.31
N GLY A 165 -3.84 12.70 -3.68
CA GLY A 165 -2.56 12.37 -4.32
C GLY A 165 -2.16 13.31 -5.46
N ASN A 166 -1.39 12.78 -6.44
CA ASN A 166 -0.88 13.49 -7.61
C ASN A 166 -1.86 13.44 -8.80
N LEU A 167 -3.13 13.75 -8.54
CA LEU A 167 -4.19 13.74 -9.54
C LEU A 167 -4.00 14.89 -10.54
N ASN A 168 -4.29 14.65 -11.81
CA ASN A 168 -4.18 15.64 -12.89
C ASN A 168 -5.54 15.85 -13.58
N ALA A 169 -5.91 17.10 -13.88
CA ALA A 169 -7.16 17.44 -14.54
C ALA A 169 -7.45 16.61 -15.81
N ARG A 170 -6.44 16.32 -16.65
CA ARG A 170 -6.62 15.48 -17.85
C ARG A 170 -6.95 14.03 -17.52
N VAL A 171 -6.37 13.50 -16.44
CA VAL A 171 -6.63 12.13 -16.00
C VAL A 171 -8.06 12.02 -15.47
N VAL A 172 -8.49 13.00 -14.67
CA VAL A 172 -9.86 13.10 -14.19
C VAL A 172 -10.82 13.13 -15.37
N ASP A 173 -10.62 14.08 -16.29
CA ASP A 173 -11.47 14.26 -17.47
C ASP A 173 -11.61 12.98 -18.29
N HIS A 174 -10.48 12.35 -18.60
CA HIS A 174 -10.42 11.11 -19.37
C HIS A 174 -11.18 9.97 -18.69
N TRP A 175 -11.04 9.81 -17.38
CA TRP A 175 -11.73 8.77 -16.60
C TRP A 175 -13.26 8.94 -16.59
N PHE A 176 -13.74 10.18 -16.55
CA PHE A 176 -15.18 10.46 -16.64
C PHE A 176 -15.71 10.32 -18.06
N MET A 177 -14.96 10.76 -19.08
CA MET A 177 -15.37 10.68 -20.49
C MET A 177 -15.38 9.25 -21.03
N THR A 178 -14.43 8.42 -20.62
CA THR A 178 -14.40 6.99 -20.98
C THR A 178 -15.44 6.15 -20.23
N GLY A 179 -16.08 6.69 -19.20
CA GLY A 179 -17.03 5.97 -18.37
C GLY A 179 -16.40 5.02 -17.35
N TRP A 180 -15.06 5.00 -17.23
CA TRP A 180 -14.37 4.10 -16.30
C TRP A 180 -14.68 4.43 -14.84
N PHE A 181 -14.84 5.72 -14.52
CA PHE A 181 -15.20 6.12 -13.16
C PHE A 181 -16.53 5.50 -12.72
N GLN A 182 -17.57 5.62 -13.55
CA GLN A 182 -18.90 5.08 -13.28
C GLN A 182 -18.88 3.55 -13.22
N LEU A 183 -18.10 2.91 -14.10
CA LEU A 183 -17.92 1.47 -14.09
C LEU A 183 -17.35 0.97 -12.75
N PHE A 184 -16.28 1.61 -12.26
CA PHE A 184 -15.70 1.24 -10.96
C PHE A 184 -16.61 1.60 -9.78
N ALA A 185 -17.21 2.81 -9.78
CA ALA A 185 -18.10 3.28 -8.70
C ALA A 185 -19.31 2.36 -8.54
N SER A 186 -20.00 2.02 -9.65
CA SER A 186 -21.19 1.15 -9.63
C SER A 186 -20.93 -0.24 -9.04
N ARG A 187 -19.68 -0.74 -9.12
CA ARG A 187 -19.28 -2.04 -8.57
C ARG A 187 -18.85 -1.95 -7.12
N HIS A 188 -18.18 -0.88 -6.71
CA HIS A 188 -17.69 -0.73 -5.35
C HIS A 188 -18.79 -0.28 -4.38
N GLU A 189 -19.73 0.57 -4.82
CA GLU A 189 -20.88 0.99 -4.01
C GLU A 189 -21.81 -0.18 -3.65
N ARG A 190 -21.95 -1.18 -4.54
CA ARG A 190 -22.73 -2.39 -4.29
C ARG A 190 -22.16 -3.31 -3.21
N GLY A 191 -20.91 -3.10 -2.79
CA GLY A 191 -20.26 -3.91 -1.76
C GLY A 191 -20.47 -3.42 -0.32
N VAL A 192 -20.82 -2.15 -0.12
CA VAL A 192 -20.86 -1.52 1.22
C VAL A 192 -22.29 -1.43 1.77
N LEU A 193 -23.33 -1.54 0.93
CA LEU A 193 -24.73 -1.38 1.34
C LEU A 193 -25.62 -2.60 1.11
N ARG A 194 -25.16 -3.80 1.50
CA ARG A 194 -26.10 -4.93 1.64
C ARG A 194 -25.79 -5.82 2.85
N PRO A 195 -26.37 -5.51 4.03
CA PRO A 195 -26.92 -6.57 4.86
C PRO A 195 -27.85 -7.41 3.98
N SER A 196 -27.68 -8.72 4.01
CA SER A 196 -28.42 -9.71 3.22
C SER A 196 -29.89 -9.85 3.64
N ASP A 197 -30.64 -8.75 3.73
CA ASP A 197 -32.09 -8.78 3.86
C ASP A 197 -32.73 -8.90 2.48
N SER A 198 -32.49 -10.05 1.85
CA SER A 198 -33.27 -10.52 0.70
C SER A 198 -33.96 -11.83 1.06
N HIS A 199 -34.61 -11.88 2.22
CA HIS A 199 -35.84 -12.65 2.35
C HIS A 199 -36.95 -11.86 1.67
N GLN A 200 -37.08 -12.06 0.36
CA GLN A 200 -38.26 -11.67 -0.39
C GLN A 200 -39.40 -12.62 0.04
N LEU A 201 -40.06 -12.26 1.15
CA LEU A 201 -41.30 -12.89 1.56
C LEU A 201 -42.38 -12.50 0.56
N THR A 202 -42.88 -13.52 -0.13
CA THR A 202 -44.15 -13.49 -0.85
C THR A 202 -45.25 -13.08 0.11
N ALA A 203 -45.86 -11.92 -0.15
CA ALA A 203 -47.06 -11.48 0.52
C ALA A 203 -48.22 -12.43 0.18
N ALA A 204 -48.74 -13.13 1.18
CA ALA A 204 -50.06 -13.73 1.19
C ALA A 204 -50.91 -13.00 2.25
N PRO A 205 -52.13 -12.54 1.92
CA PRO A 205 -53.05 -11.95 2.89
C PRO A 205 -53.98 -13.02 3.47
N ASN A 206 -54.09 -13.06 4.80
CA ASN A 206 -55.08 -13.72 5.69
C ASN A 206 -54.32 -14.18 6.94
N GLY A 207 -54.69 -13.94 8.19
CA GLY A 207 -55.94 -13.54 8.83
C GLY A 207 -55.93 -14.22 10.21
N SER A 208 -56.47 -13.56 11.24
CA SER A 208 -56.64 -14.07 12.62
C SER A 208 -55.32 -14.21 13.42
N GLY A 209 -55.14 -13.65 14.62
CA GLY A 209 -56.10 -13.36 15.67
C GLY A 209 -56.04 -14.46 16.73
N THR A 210 -54.98 -14.47 17.56
CA THR A 210 -54.92 -15.15 18.86
C THR A 210 -53.86 -14.47 19.74
N GLN A 211 -54.30 -13.93 20.88
CA GLN A 211 -53.46 -13.66 22.05
C GLN A 211 -52.87 -14.98 22.54
N ASP A 212 -51.56 -15.03 22.83
CA ASP A 212 -51.07 -15.97 23.84
C ASP A 212 -49.71 -15.54 24.41
N VAL A 213 -49.74 -15.34 25.74
CA VAL A 213 -48.71 -15.45 26.79
C VAL A 213 -47.22 -15.29 26.40
N GLU A 214 -46.67 -14.17 26.87
CA GLU A 214 -45.25 -13.86 27.02
C GLU A 214 -44.65 -14.65 28.21
N PRO A 215 -43.61 -15.49 28.00
CA PRO A 215 -42.80 -16.01 29.09
C PRO A 215 -41.56 -15.11 29.28
N GLU A 216 -41.39 -14.69 30.53
CA GLU A 216 -40.26 -13.90 31.05
C GLU A 216 -38.90 -14.54 30.69
N ASP A 217 -38.01 -13.72 30.12
CA ASP A 217 -36.60 -14.05 29.86
C ASP A 217 -35.73 -13.48 31.00
N PRO A 218 -35.11 -14.32 31.85
CA PRO A 218 -34.20 -13.88 32.88
C PRO A 218 -32.74 -14.04 32.40
N GLY A 219 -32.06 -12.92 32.12
CA GLY A 219 -30.58 -12.92 32.14
C GLY A 219 -29.88 -12.06 31.10
N MET A 220 -30.12 -10.75 31.09
CA MET A 220 -29.09 -9.80 30.63
C MET A 220 -28.25 -9.38 31.84
N GLU A 221 -27.07 -9.98 31.97
CA GLU A 221 -26.00 -9.43 32.82
C GLU A 221 -25.15 -8.46 31.99
N ASP A 222 -24.94 -7.29 32.60
CA ASP A 222 -24.20 -6.13 32.12
C ASP A 222 -22.79 -6.46 31.62
N GLU A 223 -22.50 -6.19 30.35
CA GLU A 223 -21.14 -6.04 29.85
C GLU A 223 -20.80 -4.54 29.76
N PRO A 224 -19.81 -4.03 30.50
CA PRO A 224 -19.48 -2.61 30.50
C PRO A 224 -18.84 -2.17 29.18
N PRO A 225 -19.05 -0.91 28.74
CA PRO A 225 -18.53 -0.39 27.48
C PRO A 225 -17.00 -0.32 27.53
N VAL A 226 -16.34 -1.05 26.62
CA VAL A 226 -14.89 -0.93 26.41
C VAL A 226 -14.61 0.38 25.67
N GLU A 227 -14.14 1.38 26.42
CA GLU A 227 -13.69 2.67 25.91
C GLU A 227 -12.38 2.48 25.13
N TYR A 228 -12.46 2.41 23.79
CA TYR A 228 -11.31 2.37 22.92
C TYR A 228 -10.64 3.75 22.86
N HIS A 229 -9.52 3.89 23.58
CA HIS A 229 -8.61 5.03 23.42
C HIS A 229 -7.69 4.77 22.20
N GLU A 230 -8.01 5.37 21.06
CA GLU A 230 -7.12 5.42 19.90
C GLU A 230 -5.88 6.28 20.24
N PRO A 231 -4.65 5.76 20.10
CA PRO A 231 -3.46 6.59 20.22
C PRO A 231 -3.34 7.52 19.00
N PRO A 232 -2.96 8.80 19.18
CA PRO A 232 -2.82 9.74 18.07
C PRO A 232 -1.70 9.29 17.12
N MET A 233 -2.08 8.97 15.89
CA MET A 233 -1.16 8.71 14.78
C MET A 233 -0.39 9.99 14.44
N ASN A 234 0.85 10.06 14.93
CA ASN A 234 1.80 11.11 14.64
C ASN A 234 2.30 10.97 13.19
N THR A 235 1.73 11.73 12.25
CA THR A 235 2.18 11.79 10.87
C THR A 235 3.43 12.67 10.76
N LEU A 236 4.61 12.04 10.85
CA LEU A 236 5.88 12.69 10.52
C LEU A 236 6.01 12.82 9.00
N THR A 237 5.66 14.00 8.50
CA THR A 237 5.85 14.49 7.14
C THR A 237 7.35 14.47 6.77
N MET A 238 7.78 13.46 6.01
CA MET A 238 9.14 13.43 5.45
C MET A 238 9.19 14.28 4.17
N HIS A 239 9.77 15.47 4.31
CA HIS A 239 10.14 16.32 3.18
C HIS A 239 11.12 15.59 2.24
N THR A 240 10.67 15.30 1.02
CA THR A 240 11.52 14.82 -0.07
C THR A 240 12.34 15.98 -0.66
N LEU A 241 13.64 15.99 -0.36
CA LEU A 241 14.62 16.78 -1.09
C LEU A 241 14.87 16.18 -2.49
N PRO A 242 15.20 17.01 -3.49
CA PRO A 242 15.37 16.56 -4.87
C PRO A 242 16.64 15.71 -5.02
N HIS A 243 16.48 14.50 -5.57
CA HIS A 243 17.59 13.65 -5.96
C HIS A 243 18.35 14.29 -7.13
N SER A 244 19.59 14.67 -6.84
CA SER A 244 20.62 15.02 -7.81
C SER A 244 20.95 13.81 -8.69
N LEU A 245 21.04 14.06 -9.99
CA LEU A 245 21.52 13.15 -11.02
C LEU A 245 22.88 12.54 -10.63
N MET A 246 22.90 11.23 -10.37
CA MET A 246 24.14 10.45 -10.43
C MET A 246 24.21 9.76 -11.79
N GLN A 247 25.12 10.27 -12.62
CA GLN A 247 25.61 9.63 -13.84
C GLN A 247 26.06 8.21 -13.53
N SER A 248 25.42 7.23 -14.18
CA SER A 248 25.86 5.84 -14.18
C SER A 248 27.04 5.72 -15.14
N TYR A 249 28.23 5.47 -14.60
CA TYR A 249 29.41 5.10 -15.38
C TYR A 249 29.23 3.70 -15.96
N VAL A 250 29.41 3.57 -17.27
CA VAL A 250 29.39 2.32 -18.01
C VAL A 250 30.79 1.68 -17.88
N GLY A 251 30.87 0.52 -17.24
CA GLY A 251 32.10 -0.26 -17.17
C GLY A 251 32.34 -1.05 -18.46
N PRO A 252 33.59 -1.14 -18.99
CA PRO A 252 33.86 -1.90 -20.19
C PRO A 252 34.11 -3.39 -19.89
N SER A 253 33.39 -4.22 -20.64
CA SER A 253 33.74 -5.53 -21.21
C SER A 253 34.86 -6.36 -20.57
N THR A 254 34.46 -7.48 -19.98
CA THR A 254 35.33 -8.64 -19.70
C THR A 254 35.49 -9.52 -20.93
N LEU A 255 36.70 -9.59 -21.47
CA LEU A 255 37.19 -10.69 -22.30
C LEU A 255 38.67 -10.87 -21.95
N THR A 256 39.01 -11.97 -21.28
CA THR A 256 40.04 -12.94 -21.70
C THR A 256 40.31 -14.00 -20.64
N SER A 257 40.34 -15.22 -21.14
CA SER A 257 40.88 -16.46 -20.58
C SER A 257 42.32 -16.32 -20.04
N ARG A 258 42.69 -17.07 -18.98
CA ARG A 258 43.63 -18.21 -19.07
C ARG A 258 44.36 -18.55 -17.73
N GLU A 259 44.20 -19.81 -17.35
CA GLU A 259 45.08 -20.76 -16.63
C GLU A 259 46.17 -20.32 -15.61
N SER A 260 46.07 -20.98 -14.44
CA SER A 260 47.11 -21.76 -13.73
C SER A 260 47.92 -21.15 -12.55
N VAL A 261 48.18 -22.10 -11.65
CA VAL A 261 49.15 -22.24 -10.55
C VAL A 261 49.03 -21.43 -9.25
N THR A 262 48.66 -22.15 -8.20
CA THR A 262 49.17 -22.02 -6.82
C THR A 262 50.71 -22.02 -6.78
N PRO A 263 51.35 -21.31 -5.83
CA PRO A 263 51.73 -21.99 -4.59
C PRO A 263 51.65 -21.15 -3.30
N THR A 264 51.70 -21.93 -2.22
CA THR A 264 51.80 -21.66 -0.78
C THR A 264 53.09 -20.93 -0.35
N VAL A 265 53.11 -20.50 0.92
CA VAL A 265 54.25 -20.35 1.88
C VAL A 265 54.62 -18.89 2.24
N THR A 266 54.27 -18.35 3.42
CA THR A 266 54.89 -18.37 4.79
C THR A 266 55.88 -17.21 5.07
N THR A 267 55.61 -16.49 6.18
CA THR A 267 56.51 -15.88 7.21
C THR A 267 57.84 -15.18 6.88
N ALA A 268 58.04 -14.00 7.50
CA ALA A 268 59.19 -13.53 8.33
C ALA A 268 59.35 -12.00 8.18
N THR A 269 59.30 -11.14 9.22
CA THR A 269 60.22 -10.90 10.36
C THR A 269 61.52 -10.16 9.98
N SER A 270 61.82 -9.09 10.75
CA SER A 270 63.09 -8.31 10.87
C SER A 270 63.36 -7.29 9.74
N GLY A 271 63.88 -6.07 9.93
CA GLY A 271 64.48 -5.39 11.09
C GLY A 271 65.79 -4.68 10.67
N ILE A 272 65.80 -3.31 10.72
CA ILE A 272 66.96 -2.40 10.99
C ILE A 272 68.04 -2.27 9.86
N PRO A 273 68.87 -1.19 9.69
CA PRO A 273 68.84 0.26 10.01
C PRO A 273 69.14 1.18 8.77
N PRO A 274 69.12 2.54 8.88
CA PRO A 274 69.82 3.43 7.96
C PRO A 274 71.10 4.05 8.57
N VAL A 275 72.16 4.19 7.77
CA VAL A 275 73.41 4.92 8.06
C VAL A 275 73.74 5.86 6.88
N PRO A 276 74.65 6.83 7.00
CA PRO A 276 74.37 8.23 6.68
C PRO A 276 75.19 8.74 5.48
N SER A 277 74.78 9.85 4.87
CA SER A 277 75.69 10.63 4.01
C SER A 277 75.19 12.07 3.87
N THR A 278 75.83 12.97 4.60
CA THR A 278 76.19 14.34 4.18
C THR A 278 77.58 14.26 3.49
N PRO A 279 78.07 15.25 2.69
CA PRO A 279 77.74 16.69 2.73
C PRO A 279 77.74 17.45 1.38
N SER A 280 77.46 18.76 1.50
CA SER A 280 78.07 19.88 0.74
C SER A 280 77.19 20.69 -0.24
N THR A 281 76.75 21.84 0.28
CA THR A 281 77.07 23.20 -0.22
C THR A 281 76.69 23.57 -1.65
N SER A 282 75.65 24.40 -1.80
CA SER A 282 75.76 25.69 -2.51
C SER A 282 74.51 26.56 -2.33
N HIS A 283 74.74 27.66 -1.62
CA HIS A 283 74.18 28.99 -1.76
C HIS A 283 73.35 29.27 -3.04
N LEU A 284 72.04 29.51 -2.89
CA LEU A 284 71.34 30.57 -3.63
C LEU A 284 70.05 30.95 -2.88
N GLN A 285 70.02 32.21 -2.43
CA GLN A 285 68.79 32.88 -2.00
C GLN A 285 67.80 32.90 -3.15
N ASP A 286 66.59 32.38 -2.93
CA ASP A 286 65.39 33.03 -3.47
C ASP A 286 64.12 32.68 -2.67
N GLN A 287 63.74 33.66 -1.85
CA GLN A 287 62.38 34.12 -1.58
C GLN A 287 61.21 33.25 -2.12
N SER A 288 60.80 32.21 -1.39
CA SER A 288 59.52 31.50 -1.65
C SER A 288 59.00 30.67 -0.47
N SER A 289 59.05 31.20 0.75
CA SER A 289 58.58 30.50 1.97
C SER A 289 57.06 30.51 2.20
N VAL A 290 56.24 31.02 1.27
CA VAL A 290 54.78 31.10 1.43
C VAL A 290 54.01 29.98 0.71
N THR A 291 54.64 29.28 -0.24
CA THR A 291 53.93 28.32 -1.13
C THR A 291 53.78 26.91 -0.54
N VAL A 292 54.63 26.51 0.42
CA VAL A 292 54.61 25.15 1.02
C VAL A 292 53.52 25.00 2.10
N ASN A 293 53.08 26.09 2.73
CA ASN A 293 52.08 26.03 3.80
C ASN A 293 50.66 25.86 3.24
N VAL A 294 50.37 26.42 2.06
CA VAL A 294 49.04 26.33 1.43
C VAL A 294 48.71 24.89 1.02
N THR A 295 49.69 24.14 0.51
CA THR A 295 49.49 22.73 0.13
C THR A 295 49.28 21.82 1.34
N ASN A 296 49.92 22.11 2.49
CA ASN A 296 49.73 21.36 3.72
C ASN A 296 48.33 21.57 4.32
N THR A 297 47.82 22.81 4.32
CA THR A 297 46.46 23.11 4.81
C THR A 297 45.37 22.43 3.97
N VAL A 298 45.51 22.42 2.64
CA VAL A 298 44.55 21.74 1.76
C VAL A 298 44.56 20.23 1.99
N LEU A 299 45.74 19.63 2.20
CA LEU A 299 45.86 18.20 2.50
C LEU A 299 45.19 17.84 3.84
N GLN A 300 45.36 18.67 4.88
CA GLN A 300 44.72 18.47 6.19
C GLN A 300 43.19 18.57 6.08
N GLN A 301 42.66 19.57 5.35
CA GLN A 301 41.23 19.70 5.11
C GLN A 301 40.66 18.50 4.35
N TYR A 302 41.39 17.98 3.36
CA TYR A 302 40.97 16.79 2.63
C TYR A 302 40.92 15.54 3.53
N MET A 303 41.91 15.37 4.41
CA MET A 303 41.92 14.27 5.39
C MET A 303 40.78 14.38 6.41
N GLU A 304 40.45 15.58 6.88
CA GLU A 304 39.33 15.82 7.77
C GLU A 304 37.98 15.56 7.09
N PHE A 305 37.84 15.99 5.83
CA PHE A 305 36.68 15.72 4.99
C PHE A 305 36.45 14.21 4.82
N LEU A 306 37.49 13.45 4.48
CA LEU A 306 37.39 11.98 4.31
C LEU A 306 36.97 11.28 5.61
N ARG A 307 37.50 11.71 6.77
CA ARG A 307 37.09 11.19 8.08
C ARG A 307 35.62 11.49 8.36
N THR A 308 35.17 12.70 8.09
CA THR A 308 33.77 13.13 8.28
C THR A 308 32.84 12.37 7.35
N GLN A 309 33.22 12.19 6.09
CA GLN A 309 32.46 11.41 5.10
C GLN A 309 32.32 9.94 5.54
N THR A 310 33.37 9.36 6.13
CA THR A 310 33.35 7.99 6.67
C THR A 310 32.44 7.85 7.89
N GLN A 311 32.43 8.85 8.79
CA GLN A 311 31.50 8.86 9.93
C GLN A 311 30.04 9.00 9.48
N TYR A 312 29.79 9.87 8.50
CA TYR A 312 28.45 10.07 7.96
C TYR A 312 27.89 8.82 7.26
N SER A 313 28.71 8.13 6.46
CA SER A 313 28.29 6.87 5.82
C SER A 313 27.98 5.79 6.85
N ARG A 314 28.78 5.70 7.93
CA ARG A 314 28.54 4.79 9.06
C ARG A 314 27.21 5.08 9.76
N MET A 315 26.94 6.34 10.08
CA MET A 315 25.70 6.75 10.74
C MET A 315 24.47 6.50 9.85
N LYS A 316 24.58 6.77 8.53
CA LYS A 316 23.50 6.49 7.57
C LYS A 316 23.20 4.99 7.46
N LEU A 317 24.23 4.13 7.44
CA LEU A 317 24.04 2.68 7.44
C LEU A 317 23.40 2.18 8.73
N GLU A 318 23.82 2.70 9.88
CA GLU A 318 23.21 2.36 11.17
C GLU A 318 21.72 2.77 11.21
N TYR A 319 21.38 3.95 10.69
CA TYR A 319 20.00 4.42 10.57
C TYR A 319 19.15 3.51 9.69
N LEU A 320 19.66 3.11 8.51
CA LEU A 320 18.95 2.20 7.62
C LEU A 320 18.73 0.83 8.29
N ARG A 321 19.73 0.31 9.00
CA ARG A 321 19.61 -0.94 9.77
C ARG A 321 18.53 -0.85 10.85
N ARG A 322 18.50 0.23 11.64
CA ARG A 322 17.46 0.45 12.67
C ARG A 322 16.06 0.66 12.08
N ARG A 323 15.97 1.16 10.85
CA ARG A 323 14.70 1.29 10.14
C ARG A 323 14.20 -0.07 9.65
N GLU A 324 15.07 -0.84 9.02
CA GLU A 324 14.77 -2.21 8.57
C GLU A 324 14.35 -3.09 9.76
N GLU A 325 15.00 -2.98 10.90
CA GLU A 325 14.65 -3.72 12.12
C GLU A 325 13.23 -3.39 12.64
N ARG A 326 12.80 -2.14 12.53
CA ARG A 326 11.42 -1.74 12.89
C ARG A 326 10.41 -2.26 11.87
N GLU A 327 10.69 -2.14 10.58
CA GLU A 327 9.83 -2.65 9.52
C GLU A 327 9.70 -4.19 9.59
N GLU A 328 10.77 -4.91 9.98
CA GLU A 328 10.74 -6.36 10.18
C GLU A 328 9.95 -6.75 11.44
N ARG A 329 10.02 -5.97 12.52
CA ARG A 329 9.20 -6.17 13.73
C ARG A 329 7.71 -6.02 13.42
N ASP A 330 7.33 -4.93 12.75
CA ASP A 330 5.93 -4.71 12.35
C ASP A 330 5.43 -5.83 11.40
N ARG A 331 6.29 -6.32 10.51
CA ARG A 331 5.98 -7.45 9.62
C ARG A 331 5.82 -8.77 10.39
N MET A 332 6.58 -8.96 11.46
CA MET A 332 6.47 -10.13 12.33
C MET A 332 5.17 -10.10 13.12
N GLU A 333 4.84 -8.95 13.72
CA GLU A 333 3.60 -8.75 14.49
C GLU A 333 2.35 -8.96 13.62
N ARG A 334 2.35 -8.46 12.38
CA ARG A 334 1.23 -8.71 11.44
C ARG A 334 1.05 -10.21 11.13
N ARG A 335 2.15 -10.94 10.92
CA ARG A 335 2.09 -12.40 10.68
C ARG A 335 1.63 -13.15 11.92
N GLU A 336 2.05 -12.73 13.10
CA GLU A 336 1.65 -13.34 14.36
C GLU A 336 0.15 -13.11 14.65
N LEU A 337 -0.35 -11.90 14.40
CA LEU A 337 -1.77 -11.57 14.54
C LEU A 337 -2.65 -12.38 13.57
N GLU A 338 -2.21 -12.51 12.31
CA GLU A 338 -2.90 -13.34 11.31
C GLU A 338 -2.93 -14.82 11.73
N ARG A 339 -1.82 -15.32 12.28
CA ARG A 339 -1.75 -16.68 12.83
C ARG A 339 -2.71 -16.88 14.00
N GLN A 340 -2.75 -15.95 14.95
CA GLN A 340 -3.68 -16.02 16.09
C GLN A 340 -5.15 -16.00 15.65
N ARG A 341 -5.45 -15.21 14.61
CA ARG A 341 -6.80 -15.17 14.03
C ARG A 341 -7.17 -16.53 13.43
N LEU A 342 -6.29 -17.13 12.63
CA LEU A 342 -6.53 -18.45 12.05
C LEU A 342 -6.66 -19.54 13.11
N ASP A 343 -5.85 -19.49 14.19
CA ASP A 343 -5.96 -20.44 15.30
C ASP A 343 -7.33 -20.32 16.00
N ARG A 344 -7.87 -19.10 16.19
CA ARG A 344 -9.20 -18.90 16.76
C ARG A 344 -10.31 -19.36 15.82
N GLU A 345 -10.20 -19.08 14.53
CA GLU A 345 -11.16 -19.56 13.52
C GLU A 345 -11.17 -21.10 13.44
N ALA A 346 -9.99 -21.73 13.48
CA ALA A 346 -9.86 -23.19 13.51
C ALA A 346 -10.44 -23.81 14.78
N GLN A 347 -10.27 -23.16 15.94
CA GLN A 347 -10.86 -23.62 17.20
C GLN A 347 -12.40 -23.56 17.15
N ASN A 348 -12.96 -22.45 16.65
CA ASN A 348 -14.40 -22.31 16.48
C ASN A 348 -14.96 -23.36 15.50
N GLU A 349 -14.27 -23.60 14.39
CA GLU A 349 -14.66 -24.64 13.42
C GLU A 349 -14.62 -26.04 14.04
N PHE A 350 -13.61 -26.33 14.88
CA PHE A 350 -13.50 -27.59 15.59
C PHE A 350 -14.64 -27.79 16.59
N GLU A 351 -15.00 -26.77 17.38
CA GLU A 351 -16.13 -26.84 18.31
C GLU A 351 -17.46 -27.01 17.59
N TYR A 352 -17.68 -26.27 16.49
CA TYR A 352 -18.85 -26.46 15.65
C TYR A 352 -18.94 -27.90 15.11
N LYS A 353 -17.88 -28.42 14.50
CA LYS A 353 -17.84 -29.82 14.04
C LYS A 353 -18.12 -30.83 15.15
N LYS A 354 -17.61 -30.58 16.35
CA LYS A 354 -17.84 -31.43 17.52
C LYS A 354 -19.30 -31.43 17.94
N THR A 355 -19.96 -30.27 18.00
CA THR A 355 -21.39 -30.18 18.36
C THR A 355 -22.27 -30.85 17.31
N VAL A 356 -21.99 -30.66 16.03
CA VAL A 356 -22.70 -31.32 14.92
C VAL A 356 -22.53 -32.84 14.98
N ALA A 357 -21.32 -33.34 15.19
CA ALA A 357 -21.06 -34.78 15.30
C ALA A 357 -21.80 -35.41 16.49
N LEU A 358 -21.82 -34.72 17.63
CA LEU A 358 -22.53 -35.17 18.83
C LEU A 358 -24.05 -35.14 18.65
N SER A 359 -24.59 -34.11 17.99
CA SER A 359 -26.02 -34.04 17.63
C SER A 359 -26.40 -35.20 16.71
N LYS A 360 -25.58 -35.47 15.69
CA LYS A 360 -25.76 -36.60 14.78
C LYS A 360 -25.74 -37.95 15.49
N GLU A 361 -24.76 -38.19 16.38
CA GLU A 361 -24.69 -39.44 17.14
C GLU A 361 -25.95 -39.65 17.99
N LYS A 362 -26.47 -38.59 18.63
CA LYS A 362 -27.72 -38.66 19.39
C LYS A 362 -28.93 -38.95 18.49
N ALA A 363 -28.98 -38.34 17.29
CA ALA A 363 -30.00 -38.61 16.28
C ALA A 363 -30.01 -40.10 15.89
N ASP A 364 -28.83 -40.63 15.55
CA ASP A 364 -28.65 -42.01 15.12
C ASP A 364 -29.07 -43.00 16.23
N ARG A 365 -28.71 -42.72 17.50
CA ARG A 365 -29.17 -43.52 18.64
C ARG A 365 -30.69 -43.47 18.82
N ALA A 366 -31.31 -42.30 18.68
CA ALA A 366 -32.78 -42.18 18.79
C ALA A 366 -33.49 -42.98 17.69
N ILE A 367 -32.96 -42.95 16.45
CA ILE A 367 -33.47 -43.77 15.33
C ILE A 367 -33.34 -45.26 15.65
N GLN A 368 -32.19 -45.70 16.20
CA GLN A 368 -31.99 -47.10 16.57
C GLN A 368 -32.98 -47.58 17.65
N VAL A 369 -33.29 -46.72 18.63
CA VAL A 369 -34.29 -47.00 19.68
C VAL A 369 -35.69 -47.20 19.10
N LEU A 370 -36.08 -46.37 18.14
CA LEU A 370 -37.37 -46.48 17.46
C LEU A 370 -37.50 -47.78 16.64
N GLY A 371 -36.41 -48.23 16.01
CA GLY A 371 -36.37 -49.47 15.24
C GLY A 371 -36.40 -50.76 16.08
N ASN A 372 -36.09 -50.70 17.38
CA ASN A 372 -36.05 -51.87 18.23
C ASN A 372 -37.43 -52.22 18.80
N VAL A 373 -37.98 -53.38 18.44
CA VAL A 373 -39.32 -53.82 18.87
C VAL A 373 -39.39 -54.12 20.38
N ALA A 374 -38.27 -54.50 21.00
CA ALA A 374 -38.20 -54.87 22.41
C ALA A 374 -38.17 -53.68 23.39
N VAL A 375 -38.01 -52.45 22.88
CA VAL A 375 -37.95 -51.24 23.72
C VAL A 375 -39.36 -50.75 24.05
N ASP A 376 -39.57 -50.35 25.31
CA ASP A 376 -40.85 -49.84 25.83
C ASP A 376 -41.42 -48.66 25.02
N ALA A 377 -42.75 -48.59 24.94
CA ALA A 377 -43.46 -47.57 24.17
C ALA A 377 -43.16 -46.14 24.68
N THR A 378 -42.98 -45.97 25.99
CA THR A 378 -42.65 -44.69 26.61
C THR A 378 -41.29 -44.17 26.13
N ILE A 379 -40.29 -45.06 26.04
CA ILE A 379 -38.94 -44.71 25.59
C ILE A 379 -38.95 -44.35 24.10
N LYS A 380 -39.76 -45.04 23.29
CA LYS A 380 -39.97 -44.70 21.89
C LYS A 380 -40.61 -43.33 21.71
N GLN A 381 -41.57 -42.97 22.57
CA GLN A 381 -42.18 -41.64 22.55
C GLN A 381 -41.12 -40.55 22.80
N TYR A 382 -40.28 -40.72 23.84
CA TYR A 382 -39.20 -39.77 24.11
C TYR A 382 -38.19 -39.64 22.95
N ALA A 383 -37.82 -40.75 22.31
CA ALA A 383 -36.94 -40.73 21.15
C ALA A 383 -37.58 -39.99 19.96
N SER A 384 -38.89 -40.19 19.74
CA SER A 384 -39.65 -39.48 18.70
C SER A 384 -39.70 -37.98 18.97
N ASP A 385 -39.99 -37.58 20.21
CA ASP A 385 -40.11 -36.16 20.57
C ASP A 385 -38.74 -35.44 20.55
N TYR A 386 -37.65 -36.13 20.89
CA TYR A 386 -36.29 -35.60 20.69
C TYR A 386 -36.00 -35.30 19.22
N LEU A 387 -36.31 -36.23 18.31
CA LEU A 387 -36.10 -36.02 16.87
C LEU A 387 -36.97 -34.87 16.34
N LYS A 388 -38.25 -34.80 16.75
CA LYS A 388 -39.13 -33.68 16.39
C LYS A 388 -38.57 -32.35 16.86
N LYS A 389 -38.07 -32.28 18.11
CA LYS A 389 -37.47 -31.06 18.65
C LYS A 389 -36.24 -30.64 17.85
N MET A 390 -35.37 -31.59 17.48
CA MET A 390 -34.18 -31.32 16.66
C MET A 390 -34.54 -30.74 15.28
N PHE A 391 -35.53 -31.32 14.58
CA PHE A 391 -35.96 -30.84 13.27
C PHE A 391 -36.80 -29.56 13.31
N ALA A 392 -37.37 -29.21 14.47
CA ALA A 392 -38.08 -27.95 14.65
C ALA A 392 -37.15 -26.78 15.01
N SER A 393 -35.89 -27.07 15.37
CA SER A 393 -34.85 -26.08 15.70
C SER A 393 -33.90 -25.75 14.55
N ASP A 394 -33.95 -26.51 13.46
CA ASP A 394 -33.38 -26.15 12.15
C ASP A 394 -34.40 -25.29 11.37
#